data_AF-A0A0D0C6G1-F1
#
_entry.id   AF-A0A0D0C6G1-F1
#
_cell.length_a   1.000
_cell.length_b   1.000
_cell.length_c   1.000
_cell.angle_alpha   90.00
_cell.angle_beta   90.00
_cell.angle_gamma   90.00
#
_symmetry.space_group_name_H-M   'P 1'
#
loop_
_entity.id
_entity.type
_entity.pdbx_description
1 polymer ?
#
loop_
_entity_poly.entity_id
_entity_poly.type
_entity_poly.pdbx_seq_one_letter_code
_entity_poly.pdbx_strand_id
1 'polypeptide(L)'
;MITVFLLWYSTVVLQSWTPAPSLRGDTIVAIGYAQYLGNQLFENMVAYLGIPYAEPPLGDRHFRAPLPLNTMRIEQEAGGHVVDATRYPNFCVQSNGVGYAGGA
;
A
#
# COMPACT_ATOMS: atom_id res chain seq x y z
N MET A 1 -36.82 11.27 -29.09
CA MET A 1 -35.97 10.05 -29.06
C MET A 1 -34.51 10.30 -28.66
N ILE A 2 -33.90 11.45 -28.96
CA ILE A 2 -32.48 11.75 -28.61
C ILE A 2 -32.28 12.08 -27.12
N THR A 3 -33.27 12.67 -26.45
CA THR A 3 -33.17 13.10 -25.04
C THR A 3 -33.09 11.95 -24.05
N VAL A 4 -33.64 10.78 -24.38
CA VAL A 4 -33.63 9.58 -23.52
C VAL A 4 -32.24 8.94 -23.49
N PHE A 5 -31.51 8.97 -24.62
CA PHE A 5 -30.14 8.43 -24.70
C PHE A 5 -29.11 9.27 -23.94
N LEU A 6 -29.24 10.61 -23.97
CA LEU A 6 -28.35 11.51 -23.23
C LEU A 6 -28.52 11.37 -21.72
N LEU A 7 -29.76 11.23 -21.24
CA LEU A 7 -30.03 11.00 -19.82
C LEU A 7 -29.49 9.65 -19.34
N TRP A 8 -29.60 8.60 -20.17
CA TRP A 8 -29.04 7.29 -19.85
C TRP A 8 -27.50 7.31 -19.80
N TYR A 9 -26.86 8.00 -20.75
CA TYR A 9 -25.40 8.16 -20.77
C TYR A 9 -24.90 8.94 -19.54
N SER A 10 -25.60 10.00 -19.12
CA SER A 10 -25.26 10.75 -17.90
C SER A 10 -25.42 9.91 -16.62
N THR A 11 -26.43 9.04 -16.53
CA THR A 11 -26.57 8.14 -15.37
C THR A 11 -25.47 7.09 -15.30
N VAL A 12 -25.00 6.57 -16.44
CA VAL A 12 -23.90 5.59 -16.49
C VAL A 12 -22.57 6.24 -16.12
N VAL A 13 -22.32 7.47 -16.59
CA VAL A 13 -21.10 8.22 -16.24
C VAL A 13 -21.04 8.53 -14.74
N LEU A 14 -22.17 8.86 -14.10
CA LEU A 14 -22.21 9.15 -12.66
C LEU A 14 -22.02 7.93 -11.76
N GLN A 15 -22.34 6.71 -12.22
CA GLN A 15 -22.10 5.49 -11.44
C GLN A 15 -20.63 5.04 -11.43
N SER A 16 -19.83 5.48 -12.41
CA SER A 16 -18.39 5.14 -12.47
C SER A 16 -17.50 5.96 -11.54
N TRP A 17 -18.05 7.01 -10.91
CA TRP A 17 -17.30 7.95 -10.05
C TRP A 17 -17.93 8.07 -8.66
N THR A 18 -18.47 6.99 -8.12
CA THR A 18 -18.72 6.92 -6.67
C THR A 18 -17.44 6.43 -6.00
N PRO A 19 -16.66 7.29 -5.29
CA PRO A 19 -15.64 6.78 -4.39
C PRO A 19 -16.32 5.84 -3.40
N ALA A 20 -15.74 4.66 -3.19
CA ALA A 20 -16.30 3.68 -2.27
C ALA A 20 -16.53 4.33 -0.90
N PRO A 21 -17.68 4.07 -0.24
CA PRO A 21 -17.92 4.58 1.11
C PRO A 21 -16.85 4.00 2.04
N SER A 22 -16.00 4.86 2.61
CA SER A 22 -15.04 4.47 3.64
C SER A 22 -15.80 4.09 4.91
N LEU A 23 -15.97 2.78 5.09
CA LEU A 23 -16.64 2.22 6.26
C LEU A 23 -15.84 2.59 7.52
N ARG A 24 -16.53 2.96 8.60
CA ARG A 24 -15.95 3.04 9.94
C ARG A 24 -15.44 1.64 10.31
N GLY A 25 -14.14 1.41 10.23
CA GLY A 25 -13.50 0.09 10.32
C GLY A 25 -12.70 -0.31 9.08
N ASP A 26 -12.71 0.52 8.03
CA ASP A 26 -11.87 0.37 6.84
C ASP A 26 -10.47 0.92 7.13
N THR A 27 -9.56 0.04 7.53
CA THR A 27 -8.14 0.36 7.74
C THR A 27 -7.33 0.27 6.45
N ILE A 28 -8.00 0.37 5.28
CA ILE A 28 -7.36 0.30 3.98
C ILE A 28 -7.03 1.72 3.49
N VAL A 29 -5.77 1.95 3.10
CA VAL A 29 -5.32 3.22 2.53
C VAL A 29 -4.76 3.00 1.13
N ALA A 30 -5.36 3.69 0.15
CA ALA A 30 -4.89 3.74 -1.23
C ALA A 30 -3.92 4.91 -1.43
N ILE A 31 -2.72 4.64 -1.95
CA ILE A 31 -1.66 5.65 -2.15
C ILE A 31 -1.28 5.82 -3.64
N GLY A 32 -2.19 5.46 -4.54
CA GLY A 32 -2.01 5.58 -5.99
C GLY A 32 -1.53 4.28 -6.63
N TYR A 33 -0.39 3.73 -6.19
CA TYR A 33 0.19 2.51 -6.78
C TYR A 33 -0.12 1.22 -6.00
N ALA A 34 -0.72 1.34 -4.81
CA ALA A 34 -1.06 0.21 -3.95
C ALA A 34 -2.17 0.59 -2.96
N GLN A 35 -2.81 -0.44 -2.41
CA GLN A 35 -3.75 -0.34 -1.29
C GLN A 35 -3.19 -1.16 -0.12
N TYR A 36 -3.07 -0.57 1.06
CA TYR A 36 -2.50 -1.23 2.24
C TYR A 36 -3.53 -1.41 3.33
N LEU A 37 -3.61 -2.61 3.90
CA LEU A 37 -4.40 -2.93 5.07
C LEU A 37 -3.58 -2.67 6.34
N GLY A 38 -4.02 -1.72 7.16
CA GLY A 38 -3.44 -1.42 8.47
C GLY A 38 -4.12 -2.16 9.62
N ASN A 39 -3.46 -2.17 10.79
CA ASN A 39 -3.97 -2.73 12.03
C ASN A 39 -4.47 -1.62 12.97
N GLN A 40 -5.75 -1.62 13.33
CA GLN A 40 -6.31 -0.69 14.31
C GLN A 40 -5.87 -1.09 15.71
N LEU A 41 -4.90 -0.38 16.29
CA LEU A 41 -4.34 -0.70 17.61
C LEU A 41 -5.10 -0.01 18.74
N PHE A 42 -5.56 1.23 18.52
CA PHE A 42 -6.33 2.02 19.48
C PHE A 42 -7.47 2.73 18.77
N GLU A 43 -8.45 3.28 19.49
CA GLU A 43 -9.63 3.93 18.90
C GLU A 43 -9.28 5.00 17.85
N ASN A 44 -8.16 5.70 18.01
CA ASN A 44 -7.70 6.78 17.14
C ASN A 44 -6.36 6.48 16.44
N MET A 45 -5.92 5.21 16.40
CA MET A 45 -4.62 4.87 15.84
C MET A 45 -4.67 3.59 15.00
N VAL A 46 -4.22 3.70 13.75
CA VAL A 46 -3.98 2.59 12.83
C VAL A 46 -2.50 2.51 12.51
N ALA A 47 -1.91 1.34 12.66
CA ALA A 47 -0.53 1.07 12.28
C ALA A 47 -0.45 0.42 10.90
N TYR A 48 0.41 0.96 10.05
CA TYR A 48 0.77 0.40 8.75
C TYR A 48 2.26 0.07 8.78
N LEU A 49 2.58 -1.21 8.73
CA LEU A 49 3.92 -1.77 8.95
C LEU A 49 4.48 -2.35 7.66
N GLY A 50 5.81 -2.32 7.51
CA GLY A 50 6.50 -2.97 6.40
C GLY A 50 6.30 -2.33 5.02
N ILE A 51 5.81 -1.09 4.94
CA ILE A 51 5.65 -0.40 3.66
C ILE A 51 7.04 -0.07 3.07
N PRO A 52 7.37 -0.55 1.85
CA PRO A 52 8.64 -0.24 1.21
C PRO A 52 8.70 1.23 0.79
N TYR A 53 9.83 1.88 1.03
CA TYR A 53 10.08 3.27 0.61
C TYR A 53 11.16 3.36 -0.48
N ALA A 54 11.92 2.29 -0.69
CA ALA A 54 13.02 2.19 -1.62
C ALA A 54 13.10 0.76 -2.15
N GLU A 55 13.84 0.60 -3.24
CA GLU A 55 14.15 -0.70 -3.78
C GLU A 55 15.07 -1.52 -2.85
N PRO A 56 14.91 -2.86 -2.77
CA PRO A 56 15.74 -3.70 -1.91
C PRO A 56 17.24 -3.55 -2.25
N PRO A 57 18.13 -3.34 -1.25
CA PRO A 57 19.56 -3.14 -1.45
C PRO A 57 20.30 -4.48 -1.63
N LEU A 58 19.81 -5.34 -2.53
CA LEU A 58 20.34 -6.68 -2.79
C LEU A 58 21.25 -6.71 -4.02
N GLY A 59 22.13 -7.71 -4.10
CA GLY A 59 23.03 -7.91 -5.24
C GLY A 59 23.92 -6.69 -5.50
N ASP A 60 23.95 -6.21 -6.75
CA ASP A 60 24.77 -5.07 -7.18
C ASP A 60 24.36 -3.72 -6.54
N ARG A 61 23.22 -3.68 -5.86
CA ARG A 61 22.75 -2.50 -5.10
C ARG A 61 23.35 -2.42 -3.70
N HIS A 62 24.04 -3.46 -3.23
CA HIS A 62 24.70 -3.43 -1.93
C HIS A 62 25.82 -2.38 -1.94
N PHE A 63 25.96 -1.63 -0.85
CA PHE A 63 26.93 -0.54 -0.70
C PHE A 63 26.74 0.62 -1.69
N ARG A 64 25.52 0.80 -2.21
CA ARG A 64 25.11 1.93 -3.05
C ARG A 64 24.04 2.76 -2.34
N ALA A 65 23.80 3.95 -2.87
CA ALA A 65 22.67 4.76 -2.43
C ALA A 65 21.34 4.03 -2.71
N PRO A 66 20.31 4.18 -1.85
CA PRO A 66 19.00 3.62 -2.09
C PRO A 66 18.42 4.12 -3.42
N LEU A 67 17.81 3.21 -4.18
CA LEU A 67 17.09 3.57 -5.39
C LEU A 67 15.62 3.85 -5.05
N PRO A 68 14.97 4.82 -5.73
CA PRO A 68 13.53 5.04 -5.60
C PRO A 68 12.75 3.75 -5.87
N LEU A 69 11.68 3.54 -5.09
CA LEU A 69 10.80 2.39 -5.26
C LEU A 69 10.20 2.36 -6.67
N ASN A 70 10.29 1.22 -7.35
CA ASN A 70 9.58 1.01 -8.60
C ASN A 70 8.09 0.75 -8.31
N THR A 71 7.28 1.80 -8.34
CA THR A 71 5.85 1.72 -8.03
C THR A 71 5.06 0.88 -9.02
N MET A 72 5.48 0.85 -10.30
CA MET A 72 4.85 0.01 -11.33
C MET A 72 5.03 -1.48 -11.01
N ARG A 73 6.23 -1.86 -10.53
CA ARG A 73 6.50 -3.24 -10.08
C ARG A 73 5.61 -3.59 -8.89
N ILE A 74 5.48 -2.69 -7.91
CA ILE A 74 4.62 -2.93 -6.73
C ILE A 74 3.16 -3.08 -7.14
N GLU A 75 2.66 -2.24 -8.05
CA GLU A 75 1.29 -2.32 -8.56
C GLU A 75 1.04 -3.66 -9.27
N GLN A 76 1.99 -4.09 -10.10
CA GLN A 76 1.93 -5.38 -10.80
C GLN A 76 1.98 -6.57 -9.83
N GLU A 77 2.85 -6.53 -8.83
CA GLU A 77 2.96 -7.57 -7.80
C GLU A 77 1.71 -7.66 -6.92
N ALA A 78 1.11 -6.51 -6.59
CA ALA A 78 -0.14 -6.45 -5.85
C ALA A 78 -1.31 -7.00 -6.69
N GLY A 79 -1.29 -6.87 -8.02
CA GLY A 79 -2.31 -7.45 -8.90
C GLY A 79 -3.73 -6.94 -8.63
N GLY A 80 -3.85 -5.71 -8.11
CA GLY A 80 -5.12 -5.13 -7.65
C GLY A 80 -5.60 -5.63 -6.28
N HIS A 81 -4.85 -6.52 -5.62
CA HIS A 81 -5.11 -6.97 -4.25
C HIS A 81 -4.64 -5.94 -3.22
N VAL A 82 -5.27 -5.98 -2.05
CA VAL A 82 -4.85 -5.17 -0.89
C VAL A 82 -3.64 -5.85 -0.24
N VAL A 83 -2.57 -5.08 -0.04
CA VAL A 83 -1.32 -5.53 0.56
C VAL A 83 -1.45 -5.51 2.09
N ASP A 84 -1.13 -6.62 2.74
CA ASP A 84 -1.13 -6.73 4.20
C ASP A 84 0.04 -5.93 4.80
N ALA A 85 -0.28 -4.84 5.50
CA ALA A 85 0.66 -4.00 6.24
C ALA A 85 0.44 -4.11 7.76
N THR A 86 0.02 -5.27 8.25
CA THR A 86 -0.20 -5.51 9.69
C THR A 86 1.02 -6.10 10.40
N ARG A 87 2.12 -6.39 9.68
CA ARG A 87 3.28 -7.13 10.19
C ARG A 87 4.59 -6.40 9.92
N TYR A 88 5.54 -6.51 10.85
CA TYR A 88 6.90 -6.03 10.64
C TYR A 88 7.64 -6.89 9.61
N PRO A 89 8.45 -6.27 8.73
CA PRO A 89 9.36 -7.00 7.86
C PRO A 89 10.58 -7.49 8.65
N ASN A 90 11.44 -8.27 8.01
CA ASN A 90 12.75 -8.59 8.57
C ASN A 90 13.55 -7.30 8.79
N PHE A 91 14.16 -7.17 9.97
CA PHE A 91 15.10 -6.10 10.25
C PHE A 91 16.40 -6.27 9.45
N CYS A 92 17.13 -5.18 9.27
CA CYS A 92 18.43 -5.20 8.59
C CYS A 92 19.43 -6.08 9.35
N VAL A 93 20.32 -6.77 8.63
CA VAL A 93 21.40 -7.53 9.27
C VAL A 93 22.28 -6.63 10.16
N GLN A 94 22.48 -7.03 11.41
CA GLN A 94 23.32 -6.32 12.38
C GLN A 94 24.36 -7.29 12.96
N SER A 95 25.60 -6.81 13.15
CA SER A 95 26.66 -7.55 13.83
C SER A 95 26.37 -7.55 15.34
N ASN A 96 26.01 -8.71 15.87
CA ASN A 96 25.48 -8.88 17.21
C ASN A 96 26.57 -9.39 18.15
N GLY A 97 27.35 -8.50 18.77
CA GLY A 97 28.32 -8.90 19.80
C GLY A 97 27.74 -9.75 20.95
N VAL A 98 26.41 -9.77 21.15
CA VAL A 98 25.70 -10.53 22.19
C VAL A 98 24.29 -11.02 21.78
N GLY A 99 23.99 -11.17 20.49
CA GLY A 99 22.85 -12.00 20.06
C GLY A 99 21.42 -11.50 20.33
N TYR A 100 21.17 -10.28 20.82
CA TYR A 100 19.82 -9.73 20.78
C TYR A 100 19.49 -9.28 19.36
N ALA A 101 18.41 -9.81 18.81
CA ALA A 101 17.84 -9.35 17.54
C ALA A 101 17.43 -7.88 17.72
N GLY A 102 18.25 -6.96 17.23
CA GLY A 102 17.91 -5.55 17.20
C GLY A 102 16.92 -5.28 16.06
N GLY A 103 15.77 -4.68 16.40
CA GLY A 103 14.87 -4.09 15.41
C GLY A 103 13.42 -4.01 15.89
N ALA A 104 12.96 -2.75 16.08
CA ALA A 104 11.60 -2.24 16.35
C ALA A 104 10.78 -2.91 17.47
#